data_AF-A0A520PRA3-F1
#
_entry.id   AF-A0A520PRA3-F1
#
_cell.length_a   1.000
_cell.length_b   1.000
_cell.length_c   1.000
_cell.angle_alpha   90.00
_cell.angle_beta   90.00
_cell.angle_gamma   90.00
#
_symmetry.space_group_name_H-M   'P 1'
#
loop_
_entity.id
_entity.type
_entity.pdbx_description
1 polymer ?
#
loop_
_entity_poly.entity_id
_entity_poly.type
_entity_poly.pdbx_seq_one_letter_code
_entity_poly.pdbx_strand_id
1 'polypeptide(L)'
;MSAPPASSGTVPEGGAIDLLRELETNRVTGVLRYESDGRSGEITLFGGEIAVDQKPRADGEDPVDAFLSAGELRYEIKQRLPELPVARGDDRSKHGSLAVHVPADLMNWCEHAGLTGVLELNHEGRRAEAFYERGELLAIELDGRDAADLHEV
;
A
#
# COMPACT_ATOMS: atom_id res chain seq x y z
N MET A 1 15.56 -5.87 10.34
CA MET A 1 14.45 -5.96 11.30
C MET A 1 13.20 -5.52 10.55
N SER A 2 12.11 -6.30 10.58
CA SER A 2 10.85 -5.87 9.93
C SER A 2 10.25 -4.68 10.68
N ALA A 3 9.67 -3.74 9.95
CA ALA A 3 8.96 -2.61 10.54
C ALA A 3 7.75 -3.12 11.37
N PRO A 4 7.37 -2.40 12.44
CA PRO A 4 6.14 -2.71 13.17
C PRO A 4 4.91 -2.62 12.26
N PRO A 5 3.83 -3.36 12.56
CA PRO A 5 2.59 -3.25 11.80
C PRO A 5 2.03 -1.82 11.89
N ALA A 6 1.41 -1.36 10.79
CA ALA A 6 0.77 -0.06 10.72
C ALA A 6 -0.52 0.00 11.56
N SER A 7 -1.23 -1.12 11.65
CA SER A 7 -2.35 -1.33 12.56
C SER A 7 -2.50 -2.82 12.87
N SER A 8 -3.11 -3.14 14.01
CA SER A 8 -3.44 -4.52 14.39
C SER A 8 -4.64 -4.54 15.33
N GLY A 9 -5.32 -5.69 15.39
CA GLY A 9 -6.52 -5.82 16.22
C GLY A 9 -7.15 -7.21 16.19
N THR A 10 -8.31 -7.30 16.80
CA THR A 10 -9.20 -8.47 16.79
C THR A 10 -10.49 -8.12 16.07
N VAL A 11 -10.95 -9.01 15.21
CA VAL A 11 -12.24 -8.88 14.53
C VAL A 11 -13.16 -9.99 15.05
N PRO A 12 -14.35 -9.66 15.57
CA PRO A 12 -15.31 -10.66 16.00
C PRO A 12 -15.86 -11.43 14.79
N GLU A 13 -16.50 -12.57 15.04
CA GLU A 13 -17.17 -13.35 13.99
C GLU A 13 -18.14 -12.47 13.17
N GLY A 14 -18.04 -12.56 11.83
CA GLY A 14 -18.82 -11.74 10.91
C GLY A 14 -18.30 -10.31 10.69
N GLY A 15 -17.31 -9.85 11.45
CA GLY A 15 -16.74 -8.50 11.32
C GLY A 15 -15.72 -8.32 10.18
N ALA A 16 -15.36 -9.40 9.48
CA ALA A 16 -14.34 -9.39 8.44
C ALA A 16 -14.65 -8.41 7.28
N ILE A 17 -15.92 -8.33 6.88
CA ILE A 17 -16.39 -7.40 5.83
C ILE A 17 -16.26 -5.95 6.28
N ASP A 18 -16.55 -5.65 7.54
CA ASP A 18 -16.44 -4.28 8.05
C ASP A 18 -14.98 -3.83 8.14
N LEU A 19 -14.06 -4.74 8.50
CA LEU A 19 -12.62 -4.46 8.40
C LEU A 19 -12.22 -4.15 6.96
N LEU A 20 -12.64 -4.97 5.98
CA LEU A 20 -12.29 -4.72 4.57
C LEU A 20 -12.80 -3.36 4.07
N ARG A 21 -14.02 -2.97 4.46
CA ARG A 21 -14.58 -1.64 4.14
C ARG A 21 -13.80 -0.50 4.77
N GLU A 22 -13.32 -0.67 6.00
CA GLU A 22 -12.47 0.32 6.66
C GLU A 22 -11.13 0.46 5.93
N LEU A 23 -10.52 -0.64 5.51
CA LEU A 23 -9.26 -0.64 4.77
C LEU A 23 -9.41 0.00 3.38
N GLU A 24 -10.53 -0.24 2.71
CA GLU A 24 -10.93 0.42 1.46
C GLU A 24 -11.08 1.93 1.64
N THR A 25 -11.84 2.35 2.66
CA THR A 25 -12.06 3.78 2.98
C THR A 25 -10.74 4.52 3.24
N ASN A 26 -9.81 3.87 3.91
CA ASN A 26 -8.50 4.43 4.23
C ASN A 26 -7.45 4.24 3.13
N ARG A 27 -7.83 3.63 2.01
CA ARG A 27 -6.96 3.30 0.87
C ARG A 27 -5.66 2.59 1.26
N VAL A 28 -5.76 1.62 2.16
CA VAL A 28 -4.58 0.92 2.71
C VAL A 28 -3.86 0.10 1.65
N THR A 29 -2.56 0.32 1.50
CA THR A 29 -1.70 -0.48 0.62
C THR A 29 -0.67 -1.27 1.40
N GLY A 30 -0.64 -2.58 1.13
CA GLY A 30 0.27 -3.50 1.78
C GLY A 30 -0.31 -4.90 1.93
N VAL A 31 -0.07 -5.52 3.08
CA VAL A 31 -0.50 -6.89 3.37
C VAL A 31 -1.29 -6.94 4.66
N LEU A 32 -2.52 -7.43 4.58
CA LEU A 32 -3.34 -7.84 5.72
C LEU A 32 -2.96 -9.28 6.07
N ARG A 33 -2.29 -9.47 7.21
CA ARG A 33 -2.05 -10.80 7.77
C ARG A 33 -3.13 -11.09 8.81
N TYR A 34 -3.65 -12.31 8.81
CA TYR A 34 -4.63 -12.73 9.80
C TYR A 34 -4.33 -14.11 10.37
N GLU A 35 -4.84 -14.36 11.58
CA GLU A 35 -4.74 -15.62 12.30
C GLU A 35 -6.06 -15.90 13.04
N SER A 36 -6.62 -17.11 12.86
CA SER A 36 -7.87 -17.59 13.48
C SER A 36 -7.80 -19.10 13.65
N ASP A 37 -7.98 -19.63 14.86
CA ASP A 37 -7.94 -21.06 15.24
C ASP A 37 -7.41 -22.05 14.16
N GLY A 38 -6.08 -22.14 14.04
CA GLY A 38 -5.40 -23.04 13.11
C GLY A 38 -5.33 -22.58 11.64
N ARG A 39 -5.94 -21.45 11.30
CA ARG A 39 -5.89 -20.79 9.99
C ARG A 39 -5.06 -19.51 10.07
N SER A 40 -4.21 -19.30 9.08
CA SER A 40 -3.50 -18.03 8.89
C SER A 40 -3.32 -17.76 7.42
N GLY A 41 -3.33 -16.49 7.04
CA GLY A 41 -3.12 -16.10 5.65
C GLY A 41 -2.64 -14.66 5.53
N GLU A 42 -2.27 -14.30 4.31
CA GLU A 42 -1.87 -12.96 3.92
C GLU A 42 -2.73 -12.57 2.71
N ILE A 43 -3.34 -11.39 2.77
CA ILE A 43 -4.13 -10.77 1.69
C ILE A 43 -3.39 -9.52 1.25
N THR A 44 -3.06 -9.44 -0.03
CA THR A 44 -2.43 -8.26 -0.63
C THR A 44 -3.51 -7.22 -0.94
N LEU A 45 -3.27 -5.97 -0.55
CA LEU A 45 -4.16 -4.84 -0.73
C LEU A 45 -3.50 -3.73 -1.56
N PHE A 46 -4.25 -3.18 -2.51
CA PHE A 46 -3.87 -2.01 -3.33
C PHE A 46 -4.94 -0.94 -3.21
N GLY A 47 -4.60 0.18 -2.58
CA GLY A 47 -5.56 1.26 -2.33
C GLY A 47 -6.77 0.80 -1.51
N GLY A 48 -6.58 -0.19 -0.64
CA GLY A 48 -7.61 -0.82 0.18
C GLY A 48 -8.43 -1.90 -0.54
N GLU A 49 -8.27 -2.06 -1.85
CA GLU A 49 -8.88 -3.14 -2.61
C GLU A 49 -8.05 -4.42 -2.54
N ILE A 50 -8.72 -5.58 -2.58
CA ILE A 50 -8.06 -6.88 -2.65
C ILE A 50 -7.41 -7.02 -4.03
N ALA A 51 -6.10 -7.31 -4.06
CA ALA A 51 -5.40 -7.56 -5.31
C ALA A 51 -6.01 -8.74 -6.09
N VAL A 52 -6.09 -8.61 -7.41
CA VAL A 52 -6.63 -9.65 -8.31
C VAL A 52 -5.90 -10.98 -8.15
N ASP A 53 -4.58 -10.92 -8.04
CA ASP A 53 -3.73 -12.10 -7.88
C ASP A 53 -3.31 -12.25 -6.42
N GLN A 54 -4.02 -13.11 -5.69
CA GLN A 54 -3.62 -13.52 -4.35
C GLN A 54 -2.71 -14.74 -4.42
N LYS A 55 -1.68 -14.76 -3.57
CA LYS A 55 -0.88 -15.96 -3.39
C LYS A 55 -1.71 -16.97 -2.58
N PRO A 56 -1.96 -18.19 -3.10
CA PRO A 56 -2.67 -19.20 -2.35
C PRO A 56 -1.95 -19.53 -1.05
N ARG A 57 -2.72 -19.95 -0.05
CA ARG A 57 -2.20 -20.46 1.22
C ARG A 57 -1.42 -21.76 1.00
N ALA A 58 -0.69 -22.20 2.02
CA ALA A 58 0.11 -23.43 1.96
C ALA A 58 -0.73 -24.70 1.73
N ASP A 59 -2.01 -24.66 2.10
CA ASP A 59 -3.02 -25.70 1.87
C ASP A 59 -3.70 -25.59 0.49
N GLY A 60 -3.37 -24.58 -0.31
CA GLY A 60 -3.95 -24.30 -1.63
C GLY A 60 -5.27 -23.54 -1.59
N GLU A 61 -5.77 -23.17 -0.41
CA GLU A 61 -6.99 -22.38 -0.25
C GLU A 61 -6.75 -20.91 -0.61
N ASP A 62 -7.77 -20.25 -1.15
CA ASP A 62 -7.74 -18.80 -1.35
C ASP A 62 -7.70 -18.08 0.01
N PRO A 63 -6.73 -17.16 0.23
CA PRO A 63 -6.58 -16.51 1.52
C PRO A 63 -7.77 -15.60 1.88
N VAL A 64 -8.50 -15.07 0.90
CA VAL A 64 -9.68 -14.22 1.11
C VAL A 64 -10.87 -15.07 1.54
N ASP A 65 -11.13 -16.18 0.86
CA ASP A 65 -12.21 -17.10 1.24
C ASP A 65 -12.03 -17.63 2.67
N ALA A 66 -10.78 -18.01 3.01
CA ALA A 66 -10.42 -18.49 4.34
C ALA A 66 -10.54 -17.39 5.42
N PHE A 67 -10.29 -16.13 5.06
CA PHE A 67 -10.46 -14.97 5.93
C PHE A 67 -11.94 -14.66 6.18
N LEU A 68 -12.76 -14.64 5.13
CA LEU A 68 -14.20 -14.38 5.22
C LEU A 68 -14.96 -15.47 5.97
N SER A 69 -14.45 -16.71 5.90
CA SER A 69 -15.03 -17.88 6.57
C SER A 69 -14.40 -18.15 7.94
N ALA A 70 -13.51 -17.28 8.42
CA ALA A 70 -12.94 -17.37 9.76
C ALA A 70 -13.97 -16.90 10.81
N GLY A 71 -13.87 -17.45 12.01
CA GLY A 71 -14.62 -16.96 13.17
C GLY A 71 -13.99 -15.68 13.70
N GLU A 72 -13.79 -15.62 15.02
CA GLU A 72 -12.95 -14.57 15.61
C GLU A 72 -11.51 -14.67 15.07
N LEU A 73 -10.97 -13.55 14.60
CA LEU A 73 -9.62 -13.49 14.04
C LEU A 73 -8.82 -12.33 14.64
N ARG A 74 -7.50 -12.52 14.67
CA ARG A 74 -6.52 -11.43 14.87
C ARG A 74 -5.97 -11.01 13.53
N TYR A 75 -5.69 -9.72 13.37
CA TYR A 75 -5.09 -9.19 12.16
C TYR A 75 -3.96 -8.20 12.43
N GLU A 76 -3.08 -8.07 11.45
CA GLU A 76 -2.02 -7.07 11.38
C GLU A 76 -1.93 -6.54 9.94
N ILE A 77 -1.85 -5.22 9.80
CA ILE A 77 -1.56 -4.56 8.52
C ILE A 77 -0.08 -4.24 8.46
N LYS A 78 0.60 -4.78 7.45
CA LYS A 78 1.99 -4.44 7.12
C LYS A 78 2.00 -3.56 5.88
N GLN A 79 2.44 -2.32 6.03
CA GLN A 79 2.66 -1.44 4.89
C GLN A 79 3.75 -2.02 3.99
N ARG A 80 3.38 -2.24 2.73
CA ARG A 80 4.27 -2.75 1.69
C ARG A 80 3.96 -2.04 0.40
N LEU A 81 4.96 -1.41 -0.20
CA LEU A 81 4.87 -0.82 -1.52
C LEU A 81 4.64 -1.93 -2.57
N PRO A 82 3.77 -1.69 -3.56
CA PRO A 82 3.61 -2.57 -4.71
C PRO A 82 4.95 -2.85 -5.39
N GLU A 83 4.97 -3.90 -6.19
CA GLU A 83 6.10 -4.11 -7.09
C GLU A 83 6.23 -2.94 -8.07
N LEU A 84 7.47 -2.53 -8.30
CA LEU A 84 7.84 -1.57 -9.33
C LEU A 84 8.92 -2.25 -10.17
N PRO A 85 8.65 -2.57 -11.45
CA PRO A 85 9.60 -3.32 -12.29
C PRO A 85 10.97 -2.65 -12.34
N VAL A 86 12.06 -3.42 -12.29
CA VAL A 86 13.43 -2.88 -12.40
C VAL A 86 13.77 -1.82 -11.31
N ALA A 87 13.06 -1.84 -10.18
CA ALA A 87 13.39 -1.06 -8.99
C ALA A 87 14.09 -1.91 -7.93
N ARG A 88 14.87 -1.27 -7.05
CA ARG A 88 15.46 -1.86 -5.85
C ARG A 88 14.86 -1.23 -4.61
N GLY A 89 15.02 -1.88 -3.46
CA GLY A 89 14.61 -1.33 -2.17
C GLY A 89 13.94 -2.40 -1.32
N ASP A 90 13.05 -1.96 -0.43
CA ASP A 90 12.36 -2.80 0.55
C ASP A 90 10.84 -2.59 0.50
N ASP A 91 10.14 -2.99 1.55
CA ASP A 91 8.70 -2.85 1.66
C ASP A 91 8.24 -1.39 1.75
N ARG A 92 9.12 -0.43 2.07
CA ARG A 92 8.74 0.98 2.29
C ARG A 92 9.48 1.98 1.41
N SER A 93 10.47 1.51 0.66
CA SER A 93 11.26 2.33 -0.26
C SER A 93 11.49 1.59 -1.56
N LYS A 94 11.28 2.28 -2.69
CA LYS A 94 11.65 1.81 -4.03
C LYS A 94 12.48 2.88 -4.72
N HIS A 95 13.59 2.48 -5.32
CA HIS A 95 14.49 3.35 -6.07
C HIS A 95 14.79 2.73 -7.44
N GLY A 96 14.78 3.57 -8.48
CA GLY A 96 14.96 3.16 -9.86
C GLY A 96 15.56 4.26 -10.72
N SER A 97 15.56 4.05 -12.04
CA SER A 97 16.07 5.02 -13.02
C SER A 97 14.93 5.65 -13.81
N LEU A 98 14.99 6.97 -14.01
CA LEU A 98 14.07 7.71 -14.87
C LEU A 98 14.17 7.33 -16.35
N ALA A 99 15.23 6.62 -16.75
CA ALA A 99 15.34 6.06 -18.10
C ALA A 99 14.41 4.85 -18.31
N VAL A 100 13.89 4.26 -17.22
CA VAL A 100 12.98 3.10 -17.25
C VAL A 100 11.55 3.54 -16.97
N HIS A 101 11.36 4.38 -15.95
CA HIS A 101 10.04 4.89 -15.56
C HIS A 101 10.00 6.39 -15.74
N VAL A 102 9.13 6.86 -16.63
CA VAL A 102 8.93 8.30 -16.79
C VAL A 102 8.15 8.86 -15.59
N PRO A 103 8.35 10.14 -15.21
CA PRO A 103 7.69 10.74 -14.05
C PRO A 103 6.17 10.55 -14.00
N ALA A 104 5.48 10.69 -15.14
CA ALA A 104 4.03 10.53 -15.20
C ALA A 104 3.57 9.12 -14.82
N ASP A 105 4.31 8.08 -15.22
CA ASP A 105 3.98 6.70 -14.86
C ASP A 105 4.19 6.44 -13.37
N LEU A 106 5.23 7.06 -12.77
CA LEU A 106 5.48 6.98 -11.33
C LEU A 106 4.38 7.68 -10.53
N MET A 107 3.92 8.85 -10.97
CA MET A 107 2.80 9.55 -10.36
C MET A 107 1.51 8.71 -10.44
N ASN A 108 1.19 8.19 -11.63
CA ASN A 108 0.04 7.30 -11.82
C ASN A 108 0.12 6.04 -10.94
N TRP A 109 1.32 5.48 -10.76
CA TRP A 109 1.55 4.34 -9.88
C TRP A 109 1.27 4.70 -8.41
N CYS A 110 1.73 5.86 -7.94
CA CYS A 110 1.44 6.36 -6.60
C CYS A 110 -0.08 6.55 -6.36
N GLU A 111 -0.76 7.15 -7.34
CA GLU A 111 -2.19 7.45 -7.29
C GLU A 111 -3.05 6.19 -7.30
N HIS A 112 -2.79 5.28 -8.25
CA HIS A 112 -3.53 4.01 -8.34
C HIS A 112 -3.33 3.17 -7.08
N ALA A 113 -2.10 3.07 -6.60
CA ALA A 113 -1.80 2.30 -5.41
C ALA A 113 -2.22 3.01 -4.11
N GLY A 114 -2.91 4.16 -4.14
CA GLY A 114 -3.41 4.81 -2.93
C GLY A 114 -2.29 5.18 -1.93
N LEU A 115 -1.08 5.46 -2.42
CA LEU A 115 0.09 5.58 -1.55
C LEU A 115 0.01 6.84 -0.67
N THR A 116 0.49 6.71 0.56
CA THR A 116 0.80 7.84 1.43
C THR A 116 2.31 7.91 1.60
N GLY A 117 2.93 8.99 1.15
CA GLY A 117 4.39 9.10 1.14
C GLY A 117 4.90 10.16 0.16
N VAL A 118 6.17 10.02 -0.24
CA VAL A 118 6.86 10.98 -1.09
C VAL A 118 7.43 10.26 -2.31
N LEU A 119 7.17 10.82 -3.50
CA LEU A 119 7.85 10.47 -4.74
C LEU A 119 8.97 11.47 -4.97
N GLU A 120 10.22 11.01 -4.88
CA GLU A 120 11.40 11.84 -5.14
C GLU A 120 11.95 11.57 -6.54
N LEU A 121 12.11 12.64 -7.33
CA LEU A 121 12.69 12.60 -8.67
C LEU A 121 13.96 13.46 -8.70
N ASN A 122 15.08 12.90 -9.15
CA ASN A 122 16.35 13.60 -9.24
C ASN A 122 16.87 13.56 -10.69
N HIS A 123 17.16 14.73 -11.26
CA HIS A 123 17.72 14.85 -12.61
C HIS A 123 18.64 16.05 -12.74
N GLU A 124 19.87 15.84 -13.20
CA GLU A 124 20.86 16.91 -13.46
C GLU A 124 21.04 17.91 -12.29
N GLY A 125 21.04 17.40 -11.06
CA GLY A 125 21.20 18.22 -9.85
C GLY A 125 19.94 18.95 -9.39
N ARG A 126 18.81 18.74 -10.07
CA ARG A 126 17.49 19.21 -9.65
C ARG A 126 16.72 18.11 -8.95
N ARG A 127 15.96 18.46 -7.91
CA ARG A 127 15.11 17.57 -7.14
C ARG A 127 13.66 18.03 -7.19
N ALA A 128 12.76 17.12 -7.50
CA ALA A 128 11.32 17.30 -7.36
C ALA A 128 10.78 16.30 -6.34
N GLU A 129 9.88 16.75 -5.48
CA GLU A 129 9.24 15.93 -4.46
C GLU A 129 7.73 16.10 -4.59
N ALA A 130 7.01 15.00 -4.83
CA ALA A 130 5.57 14.97 -4.86
C ALA A 130 5.05 14.26 -3.60
N PHE A 131 4.23 14.95 -2.83
CA PHE A 131 3.67 14.46 -1.57
C PHE A 131 2.29 13.89 -1.79
N TYR A 132 2.08 12.65 -1.37
CA TYR A 132 0.83 11.93 -1.54
C TYR A 132 0.22 11.57 -0.20
N GLU A 133 -1.11 11.70 -0.11
CA GLU A 133 -1.92 11.10 0.95
C GLU A 133 -3.02 10.26 0.31
N ARG A 134 -3.07 8.97 0.64
CA ARG A 134 -4.08 8.02 0.14
C ARG A 134 -4.20 8.04 -1.41
N GLY A 135 -3.10 8.30 -2.11
CA GLY A 135 -3.04 8.41 -3.57
C GLY A 135 -3.47 9.77 -4.12
N GLU A 136 -3.84 10.72 -3.28
CA GLU A 136 -4.09 12.11 -3.70
C GLU A 136 -2.80 12.91 -3.62
N LEU A 137 -2.47 13.64 -4.69
CA LEU A 137 -1.34 14.55 -4.74
C LEU A 137 -1.67 15.82 -3.95
N LEU A 138 -0.93 16.08 -2.88
CA LEU A 138 -1.14 17.25 -2.02
C LEU A 138 -0.31 18.45 -2.48
N ALA A 139 0.97 18.21 -2.77
CA ALA A 139 1.92 19.26 -3.12
C ALA A 139 3.04 18.73 -4.00
N ILE A 140 3.65 19.63 -4.76
CA ILE A 140 4.92 19.41 -5.44
C ILE A 140 5.90 20.50 -5.00
N GLU A 141 7.06 20.06 -4.52
CA GLU A 141 8.20 20.92 -4.21
C GLU A 141 9.30 20.75 -5.26
N LEU A 142 9.95 21.86 -5.63
CA LEU A 142 11.09 21.88 -6.54
C LEU A 142 12.30 22.52 -5.85
N ASP A 143 13.38 21.76 -5.72
CA ASP A 143 14.63 22.20 -5.11
C ASP A 143 14.44 22.77 -3.69
N GLY A 144 13.51 22.18 -2.91
CA GLY A 144 13.14 22.61 -1.56
C GLY A 144 12.35 23.92 -1.49
N ARG A 145 11.68 24.30 -2.58
CA ARG A 145 10.76 25.44 -2.64
C ARG A 145 9.38 24.95 -3.05
N ASP A 146 8.35 25.37 -2.32
CA ASP A 146 6.95 25.11 -2.68
C ASP A 146 6.70 25.59 -4.11
N ALA A 147 6.33 24.67 -4.99
CA ALA A 147 6.02 24.98 -6.38
C ALA A 147 4.51 25.11 -6.62
N ALA A 148 3.68 24.41 -5.83
CA ALA A 148 2.23 24.57 -5.78
C ALA A 148 1.62 23.86 -4.55
N ASP A 149 0.81 24.58 -3.77
CA ASP A 149 -0.19 24.00 -2.87
C ASP A 149 -1.48 23.78 -3.69
N LEU A 150 -1.94 22.54 -3.79
CA LEU A 150 -3.10 22.17 -4.63
C LEU A 150 -4.43 22.25 -3.85
N HIS A 151 -4.41 22.61 -2.57
CA HIS A 151 -5.61 22.74 -1.74
C HIS A 151 -6.28 24.12 -1.80
N GLU A 152 -5.67 25.12 -2.43
CA GLU A 152 -6.31 26.41 -2.70
C GLU A 152 -6.88 26.45 -4.13
N VAL A 153 -8.22 26.43 -4.25
CA VAL A 153 -8.96 26.71 -5.49
C VAL A 153 -9.81 27.97 -5.32
#